data_AF-T0G9C4-F1
#
_entry.id   AF-T0G9C4-F1
#
_cell.length_a   1.000
_cell.length_b   1.000
_cell.length_c   1.000
_cell.angle_alpha   90.00
_cell.angle_beta   90.00
_cell.angle_gamma   90.00
#
_symmetry.space_group_name_H-M   'P 1'
#
loop_
_entity.id
_entity.type
_entity.pdbx_description
1 polymer ?
#
loop_
_entity_poly.entity_id
_entity_poly.type
_entity_poly.pdbx_seq_one_letter_code
_entity_poly.pdbx_strand_id
1 'polypeptide(L)'
;MTHPTDTAKSDELKAGGEGRPIEPNHASSAWYRGWEIGWNDMAAKWAGTGWDAYKGGCDLGAPRIQTSEWQDCLDEIDDYEDGDA
;
A
#
# COMPACT_ATOMS: atom_id res chain seq x y z
N MET A 1 -12.43 -18.10 -37.34
CA MET A 1 -13.02 -18.16 -35.99
C MET A 1 -12.04 -17.51 -35.03
N THR A 2 -12.22 -16.23 -34.75
CA THR A 2 -11.38 -15.46 -33.83
C THR A 2 -12.11 -15.40 -32.49
N HIS A 3 -11.50 -15.98 -31.45
CA HIS A 3 -11.94 -15.83 -30.07
C HIS A 3 -11.61 -14.39 -29.61
N PRO A 4 -12.56 -13.63 -29.02
CA PRO A 4 -12.20 -12.45 -28.26
C PRO A 4 -11.68 -12.92 -26.90
N THR A 5 -10.38 -12.70 -26.65
CA THR A 5 -9.82 -12.84 -25.31
C THR A 5 -10.31 -11.66 -24.48
N ASP A 6 -11.21 -11.95 -23.55
CA ASP A 6 -11.63 -11.08 -22.46
C ASP A 6 -10.42 -10.82 -21.55
N THR A 7 -9.63 -9.80 -21.89
CA THR A 7 -8.61 -9.22 -21.00
C THR A 7 -9.25 -8.04 -20.28
N ALA A 8 -10.25 -8.31 -19.46
CA ALA A 8 -10.89 -7.32 -18.59
C ALA A 8 -10.61 -7.66 -17.11
N LYS A 9 -9.33 -7.80 -16.75
CA LYS A 9 -8.89 -7.81 -15.34
C LYS A 9 -7.46 -7.32 -15.24
N SER A 10 -7.26 -6.01 -15.14
CA SER A 10 -6.02 -5.38 -14.61
C SER A 10 -6.12 -3.85 -14.57
N ASP A 11 -7.10 -3.26 -15.25
CA ASP A 11 -7.26 -1.81 -15.25
C ASP A 11 -8.07 -1.35 -14.03
N GLU A 12 -7.77 -0.15 -13.54
CA GLU A 12 -8.48 0.58 -12.48
C GLU A 12 -8.09 0.31 -11.01
N LEU A 13 -6.81 0.48 -10.70
CA LEU A 13 -6.41 1.12 -9.42
C LEU A 13 -5.37 2.21 -9.72
N LYS A 14 -5.79 3.30 -10.38
CA LYS A 14 -4.91 4.42 -10.72
C LYS A 14 -5.46 5.72 -10.12
N ALA A 15 -4.61 6.28 -9.24
CA ALA A 15 -4.54 7.66 -8.77
C ALA A 15 -5.68 8.17 -7.87
N GLY A 16 -5.48 8.07 -6.55
CA GLY A 16 -6.20 8.88 -5.57
C GLY A 16 -5.45 10.19 -5.36
N GLY A 17 -5.57 11.14 -6.28
CA GLY A 17 -4.98 12.49 -6.16
C GLY A 17 -3.44 12.57 -6.19
N GLU A 18 -2.88 13.48 -7.01
CA GLU A 18 -1.47 13.93 -7.04
C GLU A 18 -0.33 12.88 -6.89
N GLY A 19 -0.58 11.61 -7.18
CA GLY A 19 0.43 10.53 -7.13
C GLY A 19 0.30 9.58 -5.94
N ARG A 20 -0.61 9.83 -5.00
CA ARG A 20 -0.94 8.88 -3.91
C ARG A 20 -1.83 7.74 -4.43
N PRO A 21 -1.61 6.48 -3.99
CA PRO A 21 -2.47 5.38 -4.36
C PRO A 21 -3.84 5.48 -3.70
N ILE A 22 -4.83 4.88 -4.35
CA ILE A 22 -6.15 4.67 -3.75
C ILE A 22 -6.01 3.57 -2.71
N GLU A 23 -6.74 3.70 -1.60
CA GLU A 23 -6.82 2.67 -0.57
C GLU A 23 -7.20 1.32 -1.21
N PRO A 24 -6.32 0.31 -1.14
CA PRO A 24 -6.64 -1.01 -1.65
C PRO A 24 -7.68 -1.66 -0.74
N ASN A 25 -8.39 -2.66 -1.26
CA ASN A 25 -9.15 -3.53 -0.37
C ASN A 25 -8.19 -4.27 0.58
N HIS A 26 -8.67 -4.69 1.75
CA HIS A 26 -7.87 -5.38 2.78
C HIS A 26 -7.27 -6.73 2.34
N ALA A 27 -7.54 -7.19 1.10
CA ALA A 27 -6.98 -8.41 0.52
C ALA A 27 -5.89 -8.13 -0.53
N SER A 28 -5.56 -6.87 -0.79
CA SER A 28 -4.61 -6.44 -1.81
C SER A 28 -3.56 -5.49 -1.22
N SER A 29 -2.37 -5.43 -1.83
CA SER A 29 -1.35 -4.43 -1.52
C SER A 29 -1.31 -3.33 -2.57
N ALA A 30 -0.74 -2.18 -2.19
CA ALA A 30 -0.49 -1.04 -3.04
C ALA A 30 0.97 -0.60 -2.91
N TRP A 31 1.51 -0.01 -3.97
CA TRP A 31 2.89 0.51 -3.97
C TRP A 31 2.89 2.04 -3.97
N TYR A 32 3.68 2.64 -3.08
CA TYR A 32 3.86 4.09 -3.00
C TYR A 32 5.31 4.46 -2.67
N ARG A 33 5.96 5.31 -3.45
CA ARG A 33 7.35 5.79 -3.20
C ARG A 33 8.37 4.67 -2.85
N GLY A 34 8.21 3.49 -3.45
CA GLY A 34 9.07 2.32 -3.19
C GLY A 34 8.73 1.56 -1.90
N TRP A 35 7.60 1.86 -1.27
CA TRP A 35 7.00 1.12 -0.17
C TRP A 35 5.88 0.22 -0.68
N GLU A 36 5.82 -1.00 -0.16
CA GLU A 36 4.67 -1.88 -0.30
C GLU A 36 3.78 -1.71 0.94
N ILE A 37 2.55 -1.29 0.72
CA ILE A 37 1.53 -1.07 1.75
C ILE A 37 0.47 -2.15 1.64
N GLY A 38 0.13 -2.80 2.75
CA GLY A 38 -0.88 -3.84 2.79
C GLY A 38 -1.63 -3.86 4.12
N TRP A 39 -2.78 -4.51 4.11
CA TRP A 39 -3.55 -4.75 5.32
C TRP A 39 -3.10 -6.03 6.02
N ASN A 40 -2.92 -5.94 7.33
CA ASN A 40 -2.53 -7.05 8.19
C ASN A 40 -3.66 -7.35 9.19
N ASP A 41 -4.44 -8.39 8.91
CA ASP A 41 -5.58 -8.80 9.74
C ASP A 41 -5.19 -9.12 11.18
N MET A 42 -3.99 -9.68 11.41
CA MET A 42 -3.53 -9.97 12.76
C MET A 42 -3.22 -8.70 13.53
N ALA A 43 -2.56 -7.74 12.89
CA ALA A 43 -2.24 -6.47 13.52
C ALA A 43 -3.51 -5.65 13.79
N ALA A 44 -4.46 -5.63 12.85
CA ALA A 44 -5.76 -5.00 13.05
C ALA A 44 -6.51 -5.61 14.24
N LYS A 45 -6.54 -6.95 14.34
CA LYS A 45 -7.27 -7.67 15.39
C LYS A 45 -6.69 -7.48 16.78
N TRP A 46 -5.37 -7.43 16.91
CA TRP A 46 -4.70 -7.49 18.20
C TRP A 46 -4.08 -6.17 18.66
N ALA A 47 -3.71 -5.30 17.73
CA ALA A 47 -3.04 -4.02 18.01
C ALA A 47 -3.91 -2.80 17.62
N GLY A 48 -5.00 -2.99 16.87
CA GLY A 48 -5.82 -1.89 16.37
C GLY A 48 -5.16 -1.10 15.24
N THR A 49 -4.01 -1.57 14.74
CA THR A 49 -3.25 -0.98 13.62
C THR A 49 -3.20 -1.98 12.48
N GLY A 50 -3.97 -1.75 11.42
CA GLY A 50 -4.13 -2.71 10.33
C GLY A 50 -3.29 -2.44 9.10
N TRP A 51 -2.87 -1.20 8.86
CA TRP A 51 -2.06 -0.84 7.71
C TRP A 51 -0.57 -1.00 8.03
N ASP A 52 0.12 -1.83 7.25
CA ASP A 52 1.57 -2.04 7.33
C ASP A 52 2.21 -1.63 6.01
N ALA A 53 3.29 -0.85 6.08
CA ALA A 53 4.12 -0.51 4.93
C ALA A 53 5.57 -0.93 5.12
N TYR A 54 6.20 -1.45 4.07
CA TYR A 54 7.59 -1.91 4.08
C TYR A 54 8.39 -1.31 2.92
N LYS A 55 9.53 -0.66 3.21
CA LYS A 55 10.41 -0.08 2.17
C LYS A 55 11.10 -1.19 1.38
N GLY A 56 10.91 -1.19 0.06
CA GLY A 56 11.48 -2.22 -0.83
C GLY A 56 10.79 -3.59 -0.72
N GLY A 57 9.64 -3.68 -0.05
CA GLY A 57 8.91 -4.93 0.20
C GLY A 57 9.29 -5.59 1.53
N CYS A 58 8.85 -6.83 1.74
CA CYS A 58 9.02 -7.56 3.00
C CYS A 58 10.44 -8.15 3.16
N ASP A 59 11.43 -7.28 3.33
CA ASP A 59 12.80 -7.66 3.70
C ASP A 59 13.03 -7.49 5.22
N LEU A 60 13.78 -8.44 5.81
CA LEU A 60 14.06 -8.45 7.23
C LEU A 60 15.11 -7.38 7.57
N GLY A 61 14.64 -6.23 8.06
CA GLY A 61 15.47 -5.09 8.44
C GLY A 61 15.18 -3.82 7.64
N ALA A 62 14.28 -3.89 6.67
CA ALA A 62 13.76 -2.71 6.00
C ALA A 62 12.95 -1.84 6.97
N PRO A 63 12.99 -0.49 6.81
CA PRO A 63 12.06 0.41 7.46
C PRO A 63 10.61 -0.06 7.30
N ARG A 64 9.86 0.01 8.40
CA ARG A 64 8.44 -0.37 8.47
C ARG A 64 7.64 0.73 9.14
N ILE A 65 6.50 1.05 8.55
CA ILE A 65 5.49 1.95 9.12
C ILE A 65 4.24 1.13 9.40
N GLN A 66 3.59 1.40 10.54
CA GLN A 66 2.37 0.73 10.94
C GLN A 66 1.37 1.74 11.51
N THR A 67 0.16 1.79 10.94
CA THR A 67 -0.88 2.76 11.33
C THR A 67 -2.26 2.10 11.39
N SER A 68 -3.22 2.80 11.98
CA SER A 68 -4.64 2.40 11.97
C SER A 68 -5.39 2.87 10.73
N GLU A 69 -4.99 4.00 10.15
CA GLU A 69 -5.68 4.61 9.01
C GLU A 69 -4.78 4.64 7.78
N TRP A 70 -5.40 4.49 6.60
CA TRP A 70 -4.70 4.46 5.31
C TRP A 70 -3.99 5.77 5.02
N GLN A 71 -4.65 6.92 5.28
CA GLN A 71 -4.06 8.24 5.02
C GLN A 71 -2.86 8.50 5.93
N ASP A 72 -2.95 8.16 7.21
CA ASP A 72 -1.81 8.24 8.14
C ASP A 72 -0.61 7.43 7.63
N CYS A 73 -0.86 6.27 7.02
CA CYS A 73 0.23 5.45 6.46
C CYS A 73 0.96 6.18 5.32
N LEU A 74 0.21 6.88 4.46
CA LEU A 74 0.78 7.66 3.36
C LEU A 74 1.52 8.90 3.86
N ASP A 75 0.97 9.59 4.87
CA ASP A 75 1.59 10.79 5.46
C ASP A 75 2.92 10.43 6.14
N GLU A 76 2.97 9.33 6.90
CA GLU A 76 4.21 8.84 7.52
C GLU A 76 5.26 8.41 6.48
N ILE A 77 4.85 7.85 5.35
CA ILE A 77 5.77 7.54 4.23
C ILE A 77 6.32 8.83 3.63
N ASP A 78 5.49 9.85 3.43
CA ASP A 78 5.95 11.14 2.90
C ASP A 78 6.93 11.82 3.87
N ASP A 79 6.62 11.86 5.16
CA ASP A 79 7.49 12.41 6.20
C ASP A 79 8.84 11.66 6.28
N TYR A 80 8.82 10.33 6.13
CA TYR A 80 10.04 9.52 6.10
C TYR A 80 10.91 9.85 4.90
N GLU A 81 10.34 9.88 3.68
CA GLU A 81 11.10 10.13 2.45
C GLU A 81 11.61 11.57 2.36
N ASP A 82 10.82 12.54 2.83
CA ASP A 82 11.19 13.95 2.79
C ASP A 82 12.18 14.32 3.92
N GLY A 83 12.19 13.56 5.02
CA GLY A 83 13.16 13.69 6.12
C GLY A 83 14.53 13.06 5.84
N ASP A 84 14.63 12.15 4.87
CA ASP A 84 15.87 11.48 4.45
C ASP A 84 16.53 12.16 3.22
N ALA A 85 16.05 13.34 2.82
CA ALA A 85 16.49 14.13 1.66
C ALA A 85 17.58 15.19 1.97
#